data_AF-A0A9D1YUU3-F1
#
_entry.id   AF-A0A9D1YUU3-F1
#
_cell.length_a   1.000
_cell.length_b   1.000
_cell.length_c   1.000
_cell.angle_alpha   90.00
_cell.angle_beta   90.00
_cell.angle_gamma   90.00
#
_symmetry.space_group_name_H-M   'P 1'
#
loop_
_entity.id
_entity.type
_entity.pdbx_description
1 polymer ?
#
loop_
_entity_poly.entity_id
_entity_poly.type
_entity_poly.pdbx_seq_one_letter_code
_entity_poly.pdbx_strand_id
1 'polypeptide(L)'
;MPTRLDAVQHAQDFIDFVAAAPSSYHAAAEGARRLAFAGWLQQDERDAWDASPGGHFIVRGGALIAWWIPEELAEDSAFRIV
;
A
#
# COMPACT_ATOMS: atom_id res chain seq x y z
N MET A 1 0.28 -17.00 17.10
CA MET A 1 1.75 -16.99 16.88
C MET A 1 1.96 -17.45 15.45
N PRO A 2 2.62 -16.67 14.58
CA PRO A 2 2.94 -17.12 13.23
C PRO A 2 3.79 -18.39 13.31
N THR A 3 3.48 -19.36 12.46
CA THR A 3 4.21 -20.61 12.37
C THR A 3 5.53 -20.39 11.63
N ARG A 4 6.45 -21.36 11.74
CA ARG A 4 7.67 -21.35 10.91
C ARG A 4 7.36 -21.33 9.42
N LEU A 5 6.26 -21.97 9.00
CA LEU A 5 5.83 -21.98 7.59
C LEU A 5 5.42 -20.58 7.14
N ASP A 6 4.66 -19.85 7.96
CA ASP A 6 4.26 -18.47 7.66
C ASP A 6 5.49 -17.56 7.51
N ALA A 7 6.47 -17.70 8.41
CA ALA A 7 7.71 -16.93 8.35
C ALA A 7 8.51 -17.18 7.05
N VAL A 8 8.59 -18.44 6.60
CA VAL A 8 9.27 -18.79 5.34
C VAL A 8 8.52 -18.22 4.14
N GLN A 9 7.18 -18.28 4.14
CA GLN A 9 6.37 -17.72 3.06
C GLN A 9 6.52 -16.20 2.96
N HIS A 10 6.50 -15.49 4.10
CA HIS A 10 6.73 -14.04 4.14
C HIS A 10 8.12 -13.66 3.65
N ALA A 11 9.16 -14.42 4.04
CA ALA A 11 10.51 -14.17 3.56
C ALA A 11 10.62 -14.37 2.04
N GLN A 12 9.96 -15.39 1.49
CA GLN A 12 9.96 -15.63 0.04
C GLN A 12 9.23 -14.50 -0.70
N ASP A 13 8.05 -14.07 -0.24
CA ASP A 13 7.32 -12.95 -0.87
C ASP A 13 8.13 -11.64 -0.83
N PHE A 14 8.86 -11.40 0.26
CA PHE A 14 9.76 -10.24 0.36
C PHE A 14 10.94 -10.33 -0.61
N ILE A 15 11.54 -11.52 -0.77
CA ILE A 15 12.61 -11.75 -1.77
C ILE A 15 12.08 -11.47 -3.18
N ASP A 16 10.88 -11.94 -3.50
CA ASP A 16 10.25 -11.72 -4.81
C ASP A 16 9.96 -10.23 -5.04
N PHE A 17 9.54 -9.50 -4.00
CA PHE A 17 9.38 -8.04 -4.06
C PHE A 17 10.70 -7.34 -4.36
N VAL A 18 11.77 -7.66 -3.62
CA VAL A 18 13.09 -7.04 -3.80
C VAL A 18 13.64 -7.34 -5.19
N ALA A 19 13.47 -8.56 -5.69
CA ALA A 19 13.89 -8.95 -7.04
C ALA A 19 13.16 -8.16 -8.14
N ALA A 20 11.88 -7.84 -7.93
CA ALA A 20 11.08 -7.03 -8.85
C ALA A 20 11.36 -5.50 -8.75
N ALA A 21 12.07 -5.06 -7.71
CA ALA A 21 12.22 -3.65 -7.34
C ALA A 21 13.69 -3.13 -7.40
N PRO A 22 14.39 -3.18 -8.54
CA PRO A 22 15.80 -2.77 -8.63
C PRO A 22 16.06 -1.26 -8.50
N SER A 23 15.01 -0.44 -8.41
CA SER A 23 15.10 0.99 -8.09
C SER A 23 13.86 1.45 -7.32
N SER A 24 13.88 2.68 -6.78
CA SER A 24 12.72 3.28 -6.11
C SER A 24 11.48 3.35 -7.00
N TYR A 25 11.65 3.66 -8.29
CA TYR A 25 10.55 3.66 -9.26
C TYR A 25 9.93 2.27 -9.43
N HIS A 26 10.75 1.22 -9.53
CA HIS A 26 10.24 -0.15 -9.60
C HIS A 26 9.59 -0.59 -8.27
N ALA A 27 10.15 -0.19 -7.13
CA ALA A 27 9.55 -0.47 -5.82
C ALA A 27 8.17 0.16 -5.66
N ALA A 28 8.02 1.43 -6.03
CA ALA A 28 6.75 2.13 -5.98
C ALA A 28 5.73 1.52 -6.96
N ALA A 29 6.17 1.17 -8.17
CA ALA A 29 5.32 0.51 -9.17
C ALA A 29 4.87 -0.89 -8.72
N GLU A 30 5.76 -1.70 -8.13
CA GLU A 30 5.42 -3.04 -7.63
C GLU A 30 4.48 -2.97 -6.42
N GLY A 31 4.71 -2.02 -5.50
CA GLY A 31 3.79 -1.76 -4.40
C GLY A 31 2.40 -1.33 -4.89
N ALA A 32 2.33 -0.41 -5.85
CA ALA A 32 1.08 -0.01 -6.49
C ALA A 32 0.36 -1.17 -7.17
N ARG A 33 1.10 -2.03 -7.89
CA ARG A 33 0.54 -3.24 -8.53
C ARG A 33 -0.09 -4.18 -7.49
N ARG A 34 0.59 -4.41 -6.36
CA ARG A 34 0.09 -5.24 -5.27
C ARG A 34 -1.15 -4.64 -4.58
N LEU A 35 -1.17 -3.32 -4.35
CA LEU A 35 -2.32 -2.62 -3.78
C LEU A 35 -3.53 -2.66 -4.72
N ALA A 36 -3.33 -2.38 -6.01
CA ALA A 36 -4.37 -2.49 -7.02
C ALA A 36 -4.95 -3.91 -7.10
N PHE A 37 -4.08 -4.94 -7.06
CA PHE A 37 -4.51 -6.33 -6.99
C PHE A 37 -5.32 -6.65 -5.73
N ALA A 38 -5.00 -6.00 -4.61
CA ALA A 38 -5.74 -6.10 -3.35
C ALA A 38 -7.04 -5.25 -3.32
N GLY A 39 -7.39 -4.58 -4.43
CA GLY A 39 -8.63 -3.80 -4.55
C GLY A 39 -8.54 -2.37 -4.01
N TRP A 40 -7.34 -1.84 -3.77
CA TRP A 40 -7.18 -0.45 -3.37
C TRP A 40 -7.37 0.50 -4.56
N LEU A 41 -7.91 1.68 -4.30
CA LEU A 41 -8.16 2.70 -5.31
C LEU A 41 -6.92 3.58 -5.53
N GLN A 42 -6.40 3.59 -6.75
CA GLN A 42 -5.38 4.56 -7.14
C GLN A 42 -6.02 5.93 -7.34
N GLN A 43 -5.51 6.94 -6.65
CA GLN A 43 -5.89 8.34 -6.84
C GLN A 43 -4.91 9.03 -7.81
N ASP A 44 -5.39 9.99 -8.60
CA ASP A 44 -4.55 10.95 -9.31
C ASP A 44 -4.54 12.25 -8.51
N GLU A 45 -3.36 12.76 -8.15
CA GLU A 45 -3.23 13.96 -7.31
C GLU A 45 -3.80 15.23 -7.94
N ARG A 46 -4.08 15.21 -9.25
CA ARG A 46 -4.63 16.33 -10.01
C ARG A 46 -6.17 16.33 -10.05
N ASP A 47 -6.80 15.21 -9.71
CA ASP A 47 -8.24 15.06 -9.73
C ASP A 47 -8.86 15.40 -8.36
N ALA A 48 -10.20 15.47 -8.32
CA ALA A 48 -10.91 15.55 -7.05
C ALA A 48 -10.72 14.25 -6.27
N TRP A 49 -10.42 14.36 -4.98
CA TRP A 49 -10.08 13.21 -4.15
C TRP A 49 -11.34 12.44 -3.71
N ASP A 50 -11.32 11.13 -3.90
CA ASP A 50 -12.31 10.23 -3.34
C ASP A 50 -11.93 9.88 -1.88
N ALA A 51 -12.85 10.15 -0.96
CA ALA A 51 -12.71 9.92 0.48
C ALA A 51 -13.70 8.86 1.00
N SER A 52 -14.20 7.99 0.13
CA SER A 52 -15.01 6.84 0.53
C SER A 52 -14.21 5.88 1.43
N PRO A 53 -14.87 5.12 2.32
CA PRO A 53 -14.19 4.10 3.11
C PRO A 53 -13.45 3.07 2.23
N GLY A 54 -12.26 2.69 2.66
CA GLY A 54 -11.41 1.74 1.94
C GLY A 54 -9.95 2.16 1.80
N GLY A 55 -9.23 1.38 1.00
CA GLY A 55 -7.81 1.59 0.75
C GLY A 55 -7.59 2.48 -0.47
N HIS A 56 -6.74 3.50 -0.31
CA HIS A 56 -6.35 4.40 -1.39
C HIS A 56 -4.84 4.53 -1.47
N PHE A 57 -4.31 4.84 -2.66
CA PHE A 57 -2.90 5.12 -2.81
C PHE A 57 -2.59 6.08 -3.96
N ILE A 58 -1.40 6.71 -3.90
CA ILE A 58 -0.81 7.49 -4.98
C ILE A 58 0.63 7.05 -5.23
N VAL A 59 1.09 7.20 -6.47
CA VAL A 59 2.51 7.08 -6.83
C VAL A 59 3.00 8.41 -7.38
N ARG A 60 4.07 8.96 -6.81
CA ARG A 60 4.68 10.21 -7.28
C ARG A 60 6.19 10.14 -7.23
N GLY A 61 6.83 10.34 -8.38
CA GLY A 61 8.29 10.47 -8.46
C GLY A 61 9.09 9.31 -7.86
N GLY A 62 8.56 8.08 -7.92
CA GLY A 62 9.19 6.90 -7.30
C GLY A 62 8.90 6.70 -5.81
N ALA A 63 7.95 7.45 -5.25
CA ALA A 63 7.37 7.21 -3.93
C ALA A 63 5.93 6.68 -4.05
N LEU A 64 5.56 5.78 -3.13
CA LEU A 64 4.21 5.26 -2.97
C LEU A 64 3.69 5.71 -1.60
N ILE A 65 2.50 6.30 -1.56
CA ILE A 65 1.79 6.59 -0.31
C ILE A 65 0.46 5.85 -0.38
N ALA A 66 0.15 5.08 0.65
CA ALA A 66 -1.09 4.34 0.78
C ALA A 66 -1.72 4.63 2.14
N TRP A 67 -3.05 4.78 2.17
CA TRP A 67 -3.81 5.04 3.39
C TRP A 67 -5.14 4.32 3.36
N TRP A 68 -5.73 4.14 4.55
CA TRP A 68 -7.03 3.51 4.73
C TRP A 68 -7.99 4.50 5.38
N ILE A 69 -9.19 4.65 4.80
CA ILE A 69 -10.28 5.42 5.37
C ILE A 69 -11.25 4.44 6.04
N PRO A 70 -11.49 4.53 7.36
CA PRO A 70 -12.44 3.67 8.05
C PRO A 70 -13.88 4.04 7.66
N GLU A 71 -14.82 3.10 7.88
CA GLU A 71 -16.26 3.34 7.67
C GLU A 71 -16.80 4.47 8.56
N GLU A 72 -16.25 4.60 9.78
CA GLU A 72 -16.62 5.62 10.74
C GLU A 72 -15.36 6.26 11.36
N LEU A 73 -15.39 7.57 11.52
CA LEU A 73 -14.37 8.35 12.23
C LEU A 73 -14.93 8.81 13.57
N ALA A 74 -14.26 8.43 14.66
CA ALA A 74 -14.52 9.00 15.98
C ALA A 74 -13.90 10.41 16.09
N GLU A 75 -14.41 11.26 16.99
CA GLU A 75 -13.89 12.62 17.22
C GLU A 75 -12.42 12.65 17.63
N ASP A 76 -11.93 11.59 18.28
CA ASP A 76 -10.56 11.42 18.73
C ASP A 76 -9.70 10.58 17.78
N SER A 77 -10.18 10.32 16.55
CA SER A 77 -9.42 9.62 15.52
C SER A 77 -8.10 10.34 15.21
N ALA A 78 -7.02 9.57 15.10
CA ALA A 78 -5.71 10.08 14.74
C ALA A 78 -5.09 9.28 13.59
N PHE A 79 -4.12 9.87 12.91
CA PHE A 79 -3.34 9.17 11.90
C PHE A 79 -2.34 8.22 12.55
N ARG A 80 -2.33 6.96 12.09
CA ARG A 80 -1.24 6.02 12.35
C ARG A 80 -0.39 5.89 11.08
N ILE A 81 0.81 6.46 11.10
CA ILE A 81 1.77 6.46 9.99
C ILE A 81 2.87 5.42 10.28
N VAL A 82 3.25 4.64 9.27
CA VAL A 82 4.29 3.59 9.32
C VAL A 82 5.37 3.88 8.30
#